data_AF-A0A1H2UG90-F1
#
_entry.id   AF-A0A1H2UG90-F1
#
_cell.length_a   1.000
_cell.length_b   1.000
_cell.length_c   1.000
_cell.angle_alpha   90.00
_cell.angle_beta   90.00
_cell.angle_gamma   90.00
#
_symmetry.space_group_name_H-M   'P 1'
#
loop_
_entity.id
_entity.type
_entity.pdbx_description
1 polymer ?
#
loop_
_entity_poly.entity_id
_entity_poly.type
_entity_poly.pdbx_seq_one_letter_code
_entity_poly.pdbx_strand_id
1 'polypeptide(L)'
;MSGTRSTSRKAPATERCGGPVPAAGRAPFRWRLALGLAPFVWAAVAINLFMGALIGQAMGWGSLSPWLAMALAVPLTVPAGWLAARWVGGLLDAAEG
;
A
#
# COMPACT_ATOMS: atom_id res chain seq x y z
N MET A 1 -4.77 38.76 -43.23
CA MET A 1 -5.54 38.55 -41.97
C MET A 1 -6.41 37.32 -42.18
N SER A 2 -5.91 36.13 -41.86
CA SER A 2 -6.61 34.85 -42.08
C SER A 2 -6.97 34.21 -40.76
N GLY A 3 -8.26 33.92 -40.59
CA GLY A 3 -8.80 33.23 -39.43
C GLY A 3 -8.47 31.75 -39.42
N THR A 4 -8.11 31.25 -38.24
CA THR A 4 -8.09 29.84 -37.88
C THR A 4 -8.63 29.69 -36.45
N ARG A 5 -9.95 29.84 -36.26
CA ARG A 5 -10.60 29.33 -35.05
C ARG A 5 -10.79 27.82 -35.22
N SER A 6 -9.75 27.06 -34.89
CA SER A 6 -9.89 25.64 -34.65
C SER A 6 -10.55 25.44 -33.28
N THR A 7 -11.80 25.01 -33.25
CA THR A 7 -12.47 24.54 -32.02
C THR A 7 -11.89 23.18 -31.64
N SER A 8 -10.66 23.17 -31.14
CA SER A 8 -10.15 22.03 -30.38
C SER A 8 -10.90 22.02 -29.05
N ARG A 9 -11.84 21.09 -28.91
CA ARG A 9 -12.44 20.72 -27.63
C ARG A 9 -11.33 20.09 -26.78
N LYS A 10 -10.54 20.93 -26.11
CA LYS A 10 -9.79 20.50 -24.93
C LYS A 10 -10.82 20.35 -23.82
N ALA A 11 -11.28 19.12 -23.60
CA ALA A 11 -11.93 18.78 -22.34
C ALA A 11 -10.95 19.15 -21.21
N PRO A 12 -11.38 19.91 -20.18
CA PRO A 12 -10.53 20.19 -19.04
C PRO A 12 -10.43 18.90 -18.24
N ALA A 13 -9.27 18.24 -18.30
CA ALA A 13 -8.96 17.09 -17.44
C ALA A 13 -8.55 17.52 -16.02
N THR A 14 -8.98 18.70 -15.56
CA THR A 14 -8.58 19.27 -14.26
C THR A 14 -9.74 19.79 -13.41
N GLU A 15 -10.99 19.71 -13.87
CA GLU A 15 -12.15 20.00 -13.00
C GLU A 15 -12.68 18.71 -12.37
N ARG A 16 -11.87 18.03 -11.56
CA ARG A 16 -12.40 17.28 -10.42
C ARG A 16 -12.10 18.06 -9.17
N CYS A 17 -13.08 18.88 -8.80
CA CYS A 17 -13.36 19.40 -7.47
C CYS A 17 -12.25 19.18 -6.44
N GLY A 18 -11.47 20.24 -6.19
CA GLY A 18 -10.80 20.46 -4.91
C GLY A 18 -11.83 20.73 -3.79
N GLY A 19 -12.76 19.80 -3.60
CA GLY A 19 -13.55 19.69 -2.38
C GLY A 19 -12.92 18.64 -1.47
N PRO A 20 -13.06 18.72 -0.14
CA PRO A 20 -12.54 17.69 0.75
C PRO A 20 -13.15 16.35 0.34
N VAL A 21 -12.31 15.44 -0.19
CA VAL A 21 -12.73 14.08 -0.53
C VAL A 21 -13.36 13.50 0.73
N PRO A 22 -14.64 13.09 0.71
CA PRO A 22 -15.29 12.54 1.89
C PRO A 22 -14.42 11.40 2.42
N ALA A 23 -14.21 11.32 3.72
CA ALA A 23 -13.35 10.29 4.34
C ALA A 23 -13.70 8.87 3.86
N ALA A 24 -14.97 8.65 3.50
CA ALA A 24 -15.50 7.43 2.89
C ALA A 24 -14.87 7.05 1.53
N GLY A 25 -14.38 8.01 0.72
CA GLY A 25 -13.67 7.75 -0.54
C GLY A 25 -12.17 7.41 -0.35
N ARG A 26 -11.60 7.73 0.82
CA ARG A 26 -10.20 7.46 1.17
C ARG A 26 -9.98 6.04 1.68
N ALA A 27 -10.96 5.48 2.39
CA ALA A 27 -10.94 4.08 2.81
C ALA A 27 -10.83 3.08 1.63
N PRO A 28 -11.63 3.16 0.55
CA PRO A 28 -11.50 2.26 -0.60
C PRO A 28 -10.19 2.49 -1.36
N PHE A 29 -9.65 3.71 -1.39
CA PHE A 29 -8.32 3.97 -1.93
C PHE A 29 -7.23 3.26 -1.11
N ARG A 30 -7.27 3.36 0.22
CA ARG A 30 -6.33 2.69 1.13
C ARG A 30 -6.39 1.17 1.02
N TRP A 31 -7.57 0.59 0.82
CA TRP A 31 -7.71 -0.85 0.57
C TRP A 31 -7.13 -1.28 -0.79
N ARG A 32 -7.33 -0.49 -1.84
CA ARG A 32 -6.70 -0.75 -3.15
C ARG A 32 -5.18 -0.67 -3.07
N LEU A 33 -4.66 0.32 -2.33
CA LEU A 33 -3.23 0.45 -2.05
C LEU A 33 -2.71 -0.75 -1.26
N ALA A 34 -3.39 -1.14 -0.18
CA ALA A 34 -3.04 -2.33 0.62
C ALA A 34 -3.03 -3.60 -0.23
N LEU A 35 -4.00 -3.77 -1.14
CA LEU A 35 -4.05 -4.93 -2.03
C LEU A 35 -2.87 -4.96 -3.02
N GLY A 36 -2.49 -3.80 -3.57
CA GLY A 36 -1.31 -3.69 -4.45
C GLY A 36 0.01 -3.94 -3.71
N LEU A 37 0.10 -3.55 -2.44
CA LEU A 37 1.25 -3.79 -1.56
C LEU A 37 1.28 -5.20 -0.97
N ALA A 38 0.17 -5.94 -1.00
CA ALA A 38 0.01 -7.23 -0.33
C ALA A 38 1.14 -8.25 -0.59
N PRO A 39 1.61 -8.51 -1.83
CA PRO A 39 2.68 -9.48 -2.04
C PRO A 39 4.01 -9.05 -1.41
N PHE A 40 4.31 -7.75 -1.44
CA PHE A 40 5.53 -7.20 -0.85
C PHE A 40 5.48 -7.23 0.67
N VAL A 41 4.34 -6.83 1.24
CA VAL A 41 4.11 -6.87 2.69
C VAL A 41 4.16 -8.31 3.19
N TRP A 42 3.51 -9.24 2.50
CA TRP A 42 3.53 -10.65 2.87
C TRP A 42 4.96 -11.21 2.87
N ALA A 43 5.74 -10.96 1.82
CA ALA A 43 7.12 -11.40 1.74
C ALA A 43 7.98 -10.79 2.87
N ALA A 44 7.83 -9.49 3.13
CA ALA A 44 8.54 -8.81 4.21
C ALA A 44 8.19 -9.41 5.59
N VAL A 45 6.91 -9.66 5.84
CA VAL A 45 6.45 -10.30 7.08
C VAL A 45 7.02 -11.72 7.20
N ALA A 46 6.95 -12.54 6.15
CA ALA A 46 7.47 -13.91 6.16
C ALA A 46 8.97 -13.97 6.45
N ILE A 47 9.76 -13.12 5.79
CA ILE A 47 11.20 -13.03 5.99
C ILE A 47 11.51 -12.58 7.42
N ASN A 48 10.81 -11.56 7.94
CA ASN A 48 11.03 -11.07 9.29
C ASN A 48 10.66 -12.11 10.36
N LEU A 49 9.58 -12.87 10.18
CA LEU A 49 9.23 -13.98 11.07
C LEU A 49 10.30 -15.06 11.08
N PHE A 50 10.79 -15.45 9.89
CA PHE A 50 11.83 -16.46 9.76
C PHE A 50 13.16 -16.00 10.38
N MET A 51 13.60 -14.78 10.07
CA MET A 51 14.81 -14.19 10.68
C MET A 51 14.68 -14.05 12.20
N GLY A 52 13.52 -13.60 12.69
CA GLY A 52 13.23 -13.54 14.13
C GLY A 52 13.32 -14.91 14.80
N ALA A 53 12.85 -15.96 14.13
CA ALA A 53 13.00 -17.33 14.62
C ALA A 53 14.45 -17.81 14.62
N LEU A 54 15.27 -17.46 13.63
CA LEU A 54 16.71 -17.76 13.65
C LEU A 54 17.44 -17.07 14.81
N ILE A 55 17.07 -15.82 15.11
CA ILE A 55 17.58 -15.12 16.31
C ILE A 55 17.12 -15.85 17.57
N GLY A 56 15.86 -16.24 17.65
CA GLY A 56 15.33 -17.05 18.75
C GLY A 56 16.07 -18.38 18.92
N GLN A 57 16.50 -19.02 17.83
CA GLN A 57 17.31 -20.24 17.90
C GLN A 57 18.65 -20.00 18.61
N ALA A 58 19.29 -18.85 18.41
CA ALA A 58 20.50 -18.49 19.15
C ALA A 58 20.24 -18.35 20.67
N MET A 59 18.99 -18.15 21.08
CA MET A 59 18.55 -18.09 22.47
C MET A 59 18.00 -19.43 23.00
N GLY A 60 18.07 -20.50 22.21
CA GLY A 60 17.59 -21.84 22.57
C GLY A 60 16.12 -22.11 22.23
N TRP A 61 15.44 -21.23 21.48
CA TRP A 61 14.09 -21.51 20.99
C TRP A 61 14.09 -22.53 19.84
N GLY A 62 12.94 -23.16 19.62
CA GLY A 62 12.72 -24.08 18.50
C GLY A 62 12.86 -23.39 17.13
N SER A 63 13.17 -24.18 16.10
CA SER A 63 13.27 -23.68 14.73
C SER A 63 11.88 -23.47 14.12
N LEU A 64 11.70 -22.38 13.39
CA LEU A 64 10.50 -22.13 12.60
C LEU A 64 10.79 -22.48 11.13
N SER A 65 10.03 -23.41 10.55
CA SER A 65 10.24 -23.80 9.15
C SER A 65 9.88 -22.65 8.19
N PRO A 66 10.54 -22.54 7.02
CA PRO A 66 10.21 -21.51 6.03
C PRO A 66 8.74 -21.55 5.60
N TRP A 67 8.18 -22.75 5.43
CA TRP A 67 6.77 -22.95 5.09
C TRP A 67 5.82 -22.44 6.18
N LEU A 68 6.16 -22.67 7.45
CA LEU A 68 5.36 -22.18 8.57
C LEU A 68 5.45 -20.65 8.67
N ALA A 69 6.62 -20.05 8.43
CA ALA A 69 6.78 -18.60 8.37
C ALA A 69 5.88 -17.97 7.31
N MET A 70 5.85 -18.55 6.11
CA MET A 70 5.00 -18.11 5.00
C MET A 70 3.51 -18.26 5.34
N ALA A 71 3.11 -19.36 5.97
CA ALA A 71 1.74 -19.60 6.40
C ALA A 71 1.29 -18.58 7.47
N LEU A 72 2.14 -18.32 8.48
CA LEU A 72 1.88 -17.30 9.50
C LEU A 72 1.86 -15.89 8.91
N ALA A 73 2.63 -15.62 7.86
CA ALA A 73 2.62 -14.32 7.20
C ALA A 73 1.29 -14.02 6.52
N VAL A 74 0.52 -15.01 6.06
CA VAL A 74 -0.78 -14.79 5.41
C VAL A 74 -1.74 -13.97 6.27
N PRO A 75 -2.12 -14.40 7.50
CA PRO A 75 -2.99 -13.60 8.36
C PRO A 75 -2.33 -12.30 8.83
N LEU A 76 -1.01 -12.28 9.05
CA LEU A 76 -0.30 -11.07 9.48
C LEU A 76 -0.18 -10.00 8.37
N THR A 77 -0.33 -10.39 7.11
CA THR A 77 -0.31 -9.46 5.97
C THR A 77 -1.46 -8.48 6.02
N VAL A 78 -2.62 -8.86 6.60
CA VAL A 78 -3.77 -7.97 6.70
C VAL A 78 -3.50 -6.75 7.59
N PRO A 79 -3.12 -6.91 8.88
CA PRO A 79 -2.80 -5.76 9.73
C PRO A 79 -1.54 -5.02 9.26
N ALA A 80 -0.50 -5.74 8.80
CA ALA A 80 0.71 -5.11 8.28
C ALA A 80 0.44 -4.30 7.00
N GLY A 81 -0.40 -4.83 6.12
CA GLY A 81 -0.78 -4.20 4.85
C GLY A 81 -1.63 -2.96 5.06
N TRP A 82 -2.54 -3.00 6.05
CA TRP A 82 -3.27 -1.80 6.47
C TRP A 82 -2.34 -0.71 6.99
N LEU A 83 -1.36 -1.06 7.84
CA LEU A 83 -0.39 -0.11 8.37
C LEU A 83 0.49 0.48 7.26
N ALA A 84 0.97 -0.37 6.34
CA ALA A 84 1.76 0.04 5.19
C ALA A 84 0.96 0.99 4.28
N ALA A 85 -0.27 0.64 3.92
CA ALA A 85 -1.15 1.50 3.12
C ALA A 85 -1.48 2.81 3.83
N ARG A 86 -1.62 2.79 5.17
CA ARG A 86 -1.82 4.02 5.95
C ARG A 86 -0.61 4.95 5.85
N TRP A 87 0.59 4.40 5.97
CA TRP A 87 1.85 5.13 5.89
C TRP A 87 2.11 5.67 4.48
N VAL A 88 2.08 4.80 3.46
CA VAL A 88 2.26 5.20 2.06
C VAL A 88 1.20 6.22 1.63
N GLY A 89 -0.06 6.03 2.04
CA GLY A 89 -1.12 7.01 1.79
C GLY A 89 -0.79 8.39 2.37
N GLY A 90 -0.20 8.46 3.57
CA GLY A 90 0.24 9.73 4.15
C GLY A 90 1.42 10.38 3.41
N LEU A 91 2.32 9.58 2.82
CA LEU A 91 3.40 10.10 1.98
C LEU A 91 2.88 10.67 0.66
N LEU A 92 1.88 10.01 0.05
CA LEU A 92 1.22 10.51 -1.16
C LEU A 92 0.48 11.83 -0.88
N ASP A 93 -0.30 11.87 0.21
CA ASP A 93 -1.00 13.08 0.64
C ASP A 93 -0.01 14.25 0.85
N ALA A 94 1.19 13.98 1.38
CA ALA A 94 2.24 14.98 1.59
C ALA A 94 2.97 15.41 0.31
N ALA A 95 2.89 14.64 -0.77
CA ALA A 95 3.53 14.95 -2.05
C ALA A 95 2.61 15.72 -3.01
N GLU A 96 1.29 15.62 -2.82
CA GLU A 96 0.28 16.35 -3.59
C GLU A 96 0.00 17.77 -3.07
N GLY A 97 0.36 18.04 -1.80
CA GLY A 97 0.25 19.37 -1.17
C GLY A 97 1.49 20.23 -1.39
#